data_AF-A0A2S6F058-F1
#
_entry.id   AF-A0A2S6F058-F1
#
_cell.length_a   1.000
_cell.length_b   1.000
_cell.length_c   1.000
_cell.angle_alpha   90.00
_cell.angle_beta   90.00
_cell.angle_gamma   90.00
#
_symmetry.space_group_name_H-M   'P 1'
#
loop_
_entity.id
_entity.type
_entity.pdbx_description
1 polymer ?
#
loop_
_entity_poly.entity_id
_entity_poly.type
_entity_poly.pdbx_seq_one_letter_code
_entity_poly.pdbx_strand_id
1 'polypeptide(L)'
;MIMFLANCNIEELVTEHIKQFLADEELSFSGLKDLILSKAPIPWIHSSVTATLLKSRDSDKTEVKKNLEQQAYKAQLAEDKIQKEQDDAEALKDKKLKEILTRELNHIPTQISEQQTELRLLHYKLERLFESQAKVDVIQHPDSPLKKTKSSSSHSASIERLQRSINEREIKIQSLFEQEINNKIKLNEIEKRASVRSQHHTKRVKRAQARIGYNSTGEDILSTLSGKNQSILLRSIQKQHHALEKKCSDLIQEADQINYPLFLEELQKHLNKKKHNLSSQEVDALKSVIKYIKQHLEFEHEAINTQSSLHIKKQSISSQIVKLRELQNKLKTLKNNNPHLTAANEELVSRNLELTAMKEHHANLRHRLGTPALLLFGLTFLFSIPLILTISGVIPFFIAPALLYILVSAPPTILLLSTIGVGIAAIVFSFKMHSNESAIKSNLQAIETNSNQMSRNSQNLKSLETLTIPTLDMQIKKDENLRDQLMLSLQKLQRQAAQAFQKAKEVECLSYANSSLLNSSNTQSNDASLSSHSEELEEALNDSNDSLEEVKEETVNGIV
;
A
#
# COMPACT_ATOMS: atom_id res chain seq x y z
N MET A 1 -15.85 15.84 33.88
CA MET A 1 -15.55 17.27 33.60
C MET A 1 -15.52 17.43 32.08
N ILE A 2 -16.05 18.53 31.54
CA ILE A 2 -16.13 18.75 30.08
C ILE A 2 -14.72 19.16 29.58
N MET A 3 -14.25 18.56 28.49
CA MET A 3 -12.93 18.86 27.88
C MET A 3 -12.92 20.30 27.32
N PHE A 4 -11.94 21.11 27.71
CA PHE A 4 -11.90 22.53 27.36
C PHE A 4 -11.54 22.76 25.89
N LEU A 5 -10.47 22.13 25.40
CA LEU A 5 -10.03 22.33 24.01
C LEU A 5 -11.06 21.80 23.00
N ALA A 6 -11.79 20.73 23.35
CA ALA A 6 -12.81 20.14 22.48
C ALA A 6 -14.00 21.06 22.22
N ASN A 7 -14.34 21.92 23.19
CA ASN A 7 -15.49 22.81 23.15
C ASN A 7 -15.08 24.29 23.01
N CYS A 8 -13.82 24.55 22.69
CA CYS A 8 -13.32 25.92 22.57
C CYS A 8 -13.90 26.57 21.31
N ASN A 9 -14.69 27.62 21.51
CA ASN A 9 -15.05 28.56 20.47
C ASN A 9 -13.94 29.62 20.36
N ILE A 10 -13.05 29.43 19.39
CA ILE A 10 -11.84 30.25 19.27
C ILE A 10 -12.16 31.72 18.94
N GLU A 11 -13.20 31.98 18.15
CA GLU A 11 -13.65 33.33 17.79
C GLU A 11 -14.13 34.09 19.02
N GLU A 12 -14.92 33.42 19.87
CA GLU A 12 -15.43 33.99 21.12
C GLU A 12 -14.29 34.27 22.11
N LEU A 13 -13.35 33.33 22.26
CA LEU A 13 -12.18 33.49 23.14
C LEU A 13 -11.31 34.68 22.70
N VAL A 14 -10.99 34.77 21.40
CA VAL A 14 -10.20 35.89 20.87
C VAL A 14 -10.94 37.21 21.05
N THR A 15 -12.26 37.22 20.77
CA THR A 15 -13.10 38.41 20.96
C THR A 15 -13.16 38.88 22.41
N GLU A 16 -13.24 37.95 23.38
CA GLU A 16 -13.22 38.26 24.81
C GLU A 16 -11.91 38.96 25.21
N HIS A 17 -10.78 38.38 24.81
CA HIS A 17 -9.45 38.95 25.07
C HIS A 17 -9.22 40.29 24.34
N ILE A 18 -9.79 40.47 23.14
CA ILE A 18 -9.79 41.76 22.44
C ILE A 18 -10.60 42.81 23.22
N LYS A 19 -11.80 42.46 23.68
CA LYS A 19 -12.63 43.38 24.49
C LYS A 19 -11.96 43.74 25.81
N GLN A 20 -11.24 42.80 26.42
CA GLN A 20 -10.45 43.05 27.62
C GLN A 20 -9.29 44.00 27.36
N PHE A 21 -8.56 43.83 26.24
CA PHE A 21 -7.50 44.75 25.83
C PHE A 21 -8.05 46.16 25.56
N LEU A 22 -9.18 46.26 24.84
CA LEU A 22 -9.83 47.53 24.52
C LEU A 22 -10.59 48.15 25.71
N ALA A 23 -10.65 47.49 26.87
CA ALA A 23 -11.20 48.08 28.08
C ALA A 23 -10.18 48.97 28.81
N ASP A 24 -8.91 48.93 28.40
CA ASP A 24 -7.87 49.80 28.92
C ASP A 24 -8.13 51.26 28.48
N GLU A 25 -8.21 52.17 29.44
CA GLU A 25 -8.51 53.59 29.20
C GLU A 25 -7.27 54.38 28.72
N GLU A 26 -6.08 53.80 28.78
CA GLU A 26 -4.80 54.47 28.46
C GLU A 26 -4.31 54.25 27.01
N LEU A 27 -5.16 53.73 26.13
CA LEU A 27 -4.80 53.51 24.72
C LEU A 27 -4.55 54.84 24.00
N SER A 28 -3.30 55.06 23.58
CA SER A 28 -2.87 56.26 22.85
C SER A 28 -3.11 56.15 21.34
N PHE A 29 -3.26 57.30 20.67
CA PHE A 29 -3.41 57.38 19.22
C PHE A 29 -2.25 56.69 18.47
N SER A 30 -1.00 56.99 18.84
CA SER A 30 0.18 56.41 18.18
C SER A 30 0.24 54.89 18.36
N GLY A 31 0.00 54.40 19.58
CA GLY A 31 -0.03 52.97 19.85
C GLY A 31 -1.10 52.24 19.03
N LEU A 32 -2.32 52.77 18.97
CA LEU A 32 -3.39 52.18 18.15
C LEU A 32 -3.09 52.27 16.66
N LYS A 33 -2.51 53.37 16.17
CA LYS A 33 -2.11 53.53 14.77
C LYS A 33 -1.08 52.47 14.38
N ASP A 34 -0.05 52.26 15.20
CA ASP A 34 0.99 51.26 14.93
C ASP A 34 0.42 49.84 14.91
N LEU A 35 -0.48 49.53 15.86
CA LEU A 35 -1.17 48.25 15.89
C LEU A 35 -2.04 48.02 14.64
N ILE A 36 -2.78 49.04 14.18
CA ILE A 36 -3.56 48.94 12.94
C ILE A 36 -2.62 48.76 11.72
N LEU A 37 -1.53 49.51 11.62
CA LEU A 37 -0.60 49.44 10.49
C LEU A 37 0.23 48.15 10.45
N SER A 38 0.39 47.46 11.58
CA SER A 38 1.18 46.24 11.69
C SER A 38 0.67 45.09 10.80
N LYS A 39 -0.63 45.06 10.50
CA LYS A 39 -1.31 43.95 9.79
C LYS A 39 -1.03 42.58 10.40
N ALA A 40 -0.74 42.54 11.70
CA ALA A 40 -0.26 41.38 12.42
C ALA A 40 -1.13 41.12 13.66
N PRO A 41 -1.15 39.89 14.18
CA PRO A 41 -1.76 39.59 15.47
C PRO A 41 -1.22 40.54 16.55
N ILE A 42 -2.11 41.13 17.34
CA ILE A 42 -1.76 42.04 18.41
C ILE A 42 -1.00 41.25 19.50
N PRO A 43 0.29 41.53 19.76
CA PRO A 43 1.14 40.64 20.55
C PRO A 43 0.61 40.34 21.95
N TRP A 44 0.05 41.35 22.63
CA TRP A 44 -0.52 41.18 23.97
C TRP A 44 -1.76 40.26 23.95
N ILE A 45 -2.66 40.47 22.99
CA ILE A 45 -3.88 39.67 22.83
C ILE A 45 -3.50 38.23 22.48
N HIS A 46 -2.64 38.03 21.48
CA HIS A 46 -2.19 36.70 21.07
C HIS A 46 -1.50 35.94 22.22
N SER A 47 -0.63 36.62 22.98
CA SER A 47 0.04 36.02 24.14
C SER A 47 -0.95 35.60 25.23
N SER A 48 -1.95 36.43 25.52
CA SER A 48 -2.97 36.14 26.54
C SER A 48 -3.88 34.98 26.14
N VAL A 49 -4.34 34.93 24.87
CA VAL A 49 -5.11 33.80 24.33
C VAL A 49 -4.28 32.52 24.35
N THR A 50 -3.02 32.59 23.92
CA THR A 50 -2.09 31.44 23.94
C THR A 50 -1.92 30.91 25.36
N ALA A 51 -1.74 31.78 26.35
CA ALA A 51 -1.64 31.37 27.75
C ALA A 51 -2.91 30.66 28.25
N THR A 52 -4.10 31.13 27.86
CA THR A 52 -5.38 30.48 28.20
C THR A 52 -5.53 29.10 27.54
N LEU A 53 -5.14 28.97 26.27
CA LEU A 53 -5.17 27.70 25.54
C LEU A 53 -4.18 26.68 26.12
N LEU A 54 -2.97 27.12 26.51
CA LEU A 54 -1.97 26.25 27.15
C LEU A 54 -2.44 25.76 28.52
N LYS A 55 -3.03 26.63 29.34
CA LYS A 55 -3.64 26.21 30.63
C LYS A 55 -4.78 25.20 30.41
N SER A 56 -5.62 25.44 29.41
CA SER A 56 -6.71 24.52 29.04
C SER A 56 -6.17 23.16 28.59
N ARG A 57 -5.11 23.15 27.78
CA ARG A 57 -4.39 21.93 27.36
C ARG A 57 -3.88 21.15 28.55
N ASP A 58 -3.23 21.81 29.50
CA ASP A 58 -2.61 21.14 30.65
C ASP A 58 -3.68 20.56 31.60
N SER A 59 -4.81 21.25 31.74
CA SER A 59 -6.00 20.74 32.43
C SER A 59 -6.56 19.48 31.74
N ASP A 60 -6.80 19.53 30.42
CA ASP A 60 -7.31 18.40 29.63
C ASP A 60 -6.33 17.21 29.65
N LYS A 61 -5.01 17.45 29.59
CA LYS A 61 -3.96 16.41 29.71
C LYS A 61 -4.02 15.74 31.08
N THR A 62 -4.17 16.51 32.15
CA THR A 62 -4.27 15.98 33.52
C THR A 62 -5.53 15.14 33.70
N GLU A 63 -6.68 15.62 33.21
CA GLU A 63 -7.96 14.93 33.31
C GLU A 63 -7.99 13.63 32.50
N VAL A 64 -7.53 13.65 31.24
CA VAL A 64 -7.50 12.43 30.41
C VAL A 64 -6.52 11.40 30.96
N LYS A 65 -5.36 11.84 31.48
CA LYS A 65 -4.39 10.97 32.16
C LYS A 65 -5.05 10.28 33.35
N LYS A 66 -5.68 11.05 34.24
CA LYS A 66 -6.37 10.52 35.43
C LYS A 66 -7.46 9.51 35.06
N ASN A 67 -8.24 9.77 34.02
CA ASN A 67 -9.28 8.86 33.55
C ASN A 67 -8.70 7.54 33.01
N LEU A 68 -7.64 7.60 32.21
CA LEU A 68 -6.94 6.41 31.70
C LEU A 68 -6.27 5.61 32.84
N GLU A 69 -5.68 6.30 33.82
CA GLU A 69 -5.08 5.67 35.01
C GLU A 69 -6.11 4.95 35.85
N GLN A 70 -7.27 5.57 36.11
CA GLN A 70 -8.37 4.92 36.82
C GLN A 70 -8.90 3.70 36.09
N GLN A 71 -9.01 3.76 34.76
CA GLN A 71 -9.43 2.63 33.94
C GLN A 71 -8.42 1.48 34.04
N ALA A 72 -7.12 1.76 33.87
CA ALA A 72 -6.05 0.77 33.96
C ALA A 72 -5.96 0.15 35.37
N TYR A 73 -6.09 0.97 36.42
CA TYR A 73 -6.12 0.53 37.81
C TYR A 73 -7.23 -0.50 38.05
N LYS A 74 -8.47 -0.16 37.64
CA LYS A 74 -9.64 -1.04 37.81
C LYS A 74 -9.49 -2.33 37.03
N ALA A 75 -8.99 -2.26 35.79
CA ALA A 75 -8.74 -3.43 34.96
C ALA A 75 -7.72 -4.37 35.61
N GLN A 76 -6.57 -3.86 36.08
CA GLN A 76 -5.56 -4.68 36.72
C GLN A 76 -6.07 -5.29 38.04
N LEU A 77 -6.86 -4.55 38.81
CA LEU A 77 -7.43 -5.07 40.05
C LEU A 77 -8.38 -6.24 39.78
N ALA A 78 -9.20 -6.15 38.72
CA ALA A 78 -10.08 -7.23 38.30
C ALA A 78 -9.28 -8.46 37.81
N GLU A 79 -8.25 -8.26 36.99
CA GLU A 79 -7.34 -9.33 36.56
C GLU A 79 -6.68 -10.04 37.74
N ASP A 80 -6.16 -9.29 38.70
CA ASP A 80 -5.49 -9.83 39.89
C ASP A 80 -6.45 -10.66 40.75
N LYS A 81 -7.72 -10.23 40.85
CA LYS A 81 -8.77 -10.96 41.58
C LYS A 81 -9.13 -12.27 40.88
N ILE A 82 -9.36 -12.22 39.57
CA ILE A 82 -9.66 -13.42 38.75
C ILE A 82 -8.50 -14.41 38.83
N GLN A 83 -7.25 -13.95 38.69
CA GLN A 83 -6.08 -14.82 38.79
C GLN A 83 -5.96 -15.46 40.17
N LYS A 84 -6.26 -14.71 41.25
CA LYS A 84 -6.26 -15.27 42.61
C LYS A 84 -7.30 -16.38 42.75
N GLU A 85 -8.53 -16.17 42.27
CA GLU A 85 -9.59 -17.17 42.34
C GLU A 85 -9.23 -18.45 41.56
N GLN A 86 -8.61 -18.30 40.39
CA GLN A 86 -8.10 -19.42 39.59
C GLN A 86 -6.97 -20.17 40.30
N ASP A 87 -5.97 -19.46 40.84
CA ASP A 87 -4.85 -20.04 41.58
C ASP A 87 -5.35 -20.79 42.83
N ASP A 88 -6.30 -20.21 43.58
CA ASP A 88 -6.86 -20.81 44.80
C ASP A 88 -7.65 -22.09 44.49
N ALA A 89 -8.45 -22.08 43.43
CA ALA A 89 -9.21 -23.25 42.98
C ALA A 89 -8.29 -24.37 42.49
N GLU A 90 -7.23 -24.04 41.76
CA GLU A 90 -6.21 -25.01 41.33
C GLU A 90 -5.43 -25.57 42.51
N ALA A 91 -5.05 -24.72 43.47
CA ALA A 91 -4.34 -25.14 44.68
C ALA A 91 -5.17 -26.15 45.50
N LEU A 92 -6.49 -25.95 45.61
CA LEU A 92 -7.38 -26.90 46.28
C LEU A 92 -7.48 -28.24 45.55
N LYS A 93 -7.54 -28.22 44.21
CA LYS A 93 -7.53 -29.43 43.37
C LYS A 93 -6.22 -30.19 43.52
N ASP A 94 -5.09 -29.50 43.43
CA ASP A 94 -3.75 -30.07 43.60
C ASP A 94 -3.56 -30.64 45.00
N LYS A 95 -4.10 -29.99 46.05
CA LYS A 95 -4.04 -30.51 47.42
C LYS A 95 -4.73 -31.87 47.54
N LYS A 96 -5.96 -31.98 47.03
CA LYS A 96 -6.72 -33.25 47.04
C LYS A 96 -6.00 -34.34 46.22
N LEU A 97 -5.49 -33.97 45.04
CA LEU A 97 -4.77 -34.91 44.17
C LEU A 97 -3.47 -35.38 44.84
N LYS A 98 -2.70 -34.47 45.45
CA LYS A 98 -1.48 -34.80 46.19
C LYS A 98 -1.75 -35.78 47.32
N GLU A 99 -2.81 -35.57 48.10
CA GLU A 99 -3.21 -36.48 49.18
C GLU A 99 -3.55 -37.89 48.65
N ILE A 100 -4.30 -37.99 47.54
CA ILE A 100 -4.64 -39.28 46.91
C ILE A 100 -3.39 -39.98 46.38
N LEU A 101 -2.58 -39.29 45.56
CA LEU A 101 -1.37 -39.85 44.98
C LEU A 101 -0.37 -40.30 46.04
N THR A 102 -0.21 -39.52 47.11
CA THR A 102 0.69 -39.88 48.22
C THR A 102 0.17 -41.11 48.97
N ARG A 103 -1.15 -41.21 49.20
CA ARG A 103 -1.75 -42.39 49.81
C ARG A 103 -1.54 -43.64 48.96
N GLU A 104 -1.76 -43.54 47.65
CA GLU A 104 -1.52 -44.64 46.71
C GLU A 104 -0.05 -45.05 46.71
N LEU A 105 0.87 -44.09 46.59
CA LEU A 105 2.31 -44.34 46.55
C LEU A 105 2.79 -45.06 47.83
N ASN A 106 2.27 -44.67 49.01
CA ASN A 106 2.59 -45.34 50.26
C ASN A 106 2.07 -46.78 50.35
N HIS A 107 1.02 -47.13 49.61
CA HIS A 107 0.40 -48.46 49.61
C HIS A 107 0.95 -49.40 48.52
N ILE A 108 1.46 -48.86 47.40
CA ILE A 108 2.02 -49.66 46.30
C ILE A 108 3.13 -50.63 46.75
N PRO A 109 4.11 -50.25 47.61
CA PRO A 109 5.12 -51.20 48.08
C PRO A 109 4.53 -52.40 48.83
N THR A 110 3.48 -52.19 49.61
CA THR A 110 2.74 -53.27 50.29
C THR A 110 2.10 -54.21 49.26
N GLN A 111 1.42 -53.65 48.26
CA GLN A 111 0.79 -54.44 47.19
C GLN A 111 1.84 -55.23 46.40
N ILE A 112 2.97 -54.63 46.04
CA ILE A 112 4.07 -55.32 45.36
C ILE A 112 4.59 -56.48 46.20
N SER A 113 4.80 -56.28 47.51
CA SER A 113 5.25 -57.33 48.42
C SER A 113 4.25 -58.50 48.52
N GLU A 114 2.96 -58.20 48.61
CA GLU A 114 1.88 -59.20 48.59
C GLU A 114 1.89 -60.00 47.28
N GLN A 115 1.92 -59.31 46.14
CA GLN A 115 1.94 -59.97 44.82
C GLN A 115 3.20 -60.82 44.63
N GLN A 116 4.37 -60.36 45.08
CA GLN A 116 5.62 -61.12 45.00
C GLN A 116 5.61 -62.37 45.89
N THR A 117 4.98 -62.28 47.06
CA THR A 117 4.84 -63.43 47.98
C THR A 117 3.94 -64.50 47.37
N GLU A 118 2.80 -64.10 46.81
CA GLU A 118 1.89 -64.99 46.08
C GLU A 118 2.56 -65.59 44.83
N LEU A 119 3.30 -64.79 44.06
CA LEU A 119 4.04 -65.24 42.89
C LEU A 119 5.09 -66.31 43.26
N ARG A 120 5.86 -66.12 44.34
CA ARG A 120 6.80 -67.13 44.86
C ARG A 120 6.09 -68.44 45.22
N LEU A 121 4.92 -68.35 45.87
CA LEU A 121 4.12 -69.53 46.19
C LEU A 121 3.60 -70.25 44.94
N LEU A 122 3.21 -69.51 43.90
CA LEU A 122 2.78 -70.08 42.62
C LEU A 122 3.94 -70.78 41.89
N HIS A 123 5.14 -70.21 41.89
CA HIS A 123 6.34 -70.86 41.35
C HIS A 123 6.66 -72.16 42.10
N TYR A 124 6.63 -72.15 43.43
CA TYR A 124 6.83 -73.35 44.23
C TYR A 124 5.79 -74.44 43.93
N LYS A 125 4.51 -74.07 43.77
CA LYS A 125 3.44 -75.02 43.39
C LYS A 125 3.67 -75.60 41.99
N LEU A 126 4.15 -74.79 41.05
CA LEU A 126 4.45 -75.21 39.68
C LEU A 126 5.66 -76.17 39.66
N GLU A 127 6.74 -75.84 40.36
CA GLU A 127 7.95 -76.66 40.49
C GLU A 127 7.64 -78.04 41.10
N ARG A 128 6.81 -78.08 42.16
CA ARG A 128 6.35 -79.33 42.77
C ARG A 128 5.55 -80.22 41.82
N LEU A 129 4.81 -79.64 40.86
CA LEU A 129 4.10 -80.43 39.85
C LEU A 129 5.09 -81.10 38.88
N PHE A 130 6.17 -80.42 38.49
CA PHE A 130 7.23 -81.02 37.67
C PHE A 130 8.01 -82.11 38.43
N GLU A 131 8.34 -81.91 39.71
CA GLU A 131 8.98 -82.94 40.54
C GLU A 131 8.09 -84.18 40.74
N SER A 132 6.77 -83.99 40.86
CA SER A 132 5.81 -85.09 40.99
C SER A 132 5.68 -85.93 39.72
N GLN A 133 6.00 -85.36 38.55
CA GLN A 133 6.04 -86.07 37.28
C GLN A 133 7.31 -86.92 37.12
N ALA A 134 8.47 -86.44 37.63
CA ALA A 134 9.74 -87.14 37.57
C ALA A 134 9.83 -88.41 38.45
N LYS A 135 8.98 -88.55 39.48
CA LYS A 135 8.96 -89.73 40.38
C LYS A 135 8.08 -90.89 39.90
N VAL A 136 7.31 -90.74 38.81
CA VAL A 136 6.39 -91.78 38.32
C VAL A 136 7.03 -92.71 37.28
N ASP A 137 8.19 -92.35 36.70
CA ASP A 137 8.84 -93.14 35.63
C ASP A 137 9.82 -94.23 36.12
N VAL A 138 9.96 -94.46 37.43
CA VAL A 138 10.81 -95.54 37.97
C VAL A 138 10.01 -96.41 38.94
N ILE A 139 9.16 -97.29 38.39
CA ILE A 139 8.89 -98.70 38.79
C ILE A 139 7.95 -99.25 37.70
N GLN A 140 8.52 -99.92 36.69
CA GLN A 140 7.75 -100.79 35.80
C GLN A 140 7.70 -102.20 36.41
N HIS A 141 6.51 -102.69 36.73
CA HIS A 141 6.24 -104.11 36.96
C HIS A 141 5.22 -104.57 35.89
N PRO A 142 5.46 -105.72 35.22
CA PRO A 142 4.52 -106.24 34.24
C PRO A 142 3.38 -106.96 34.98
N ASP A 143 2.15 -106.59 34.62
CA ASP A 143 0.88 -107.30 34.80
C ASP A 143 -0.22 -106.43 35.42
N SER A 144 -0.88 -105.63 34.56
CA SER A 144 -2.30 -105.29 34.72
C SER A 144 -2.89 -104.63 33.47
N PRO A 145 -4.18 -104.89 33.17
CA PRO A 145 -4.81 -104.54 31.90
C PRO A 145 -5.17 -103.06 31.77
N LEU A 146 -5.18 -102.62 30.51
CA LEU A 146 -5.41 -101.26 30.03
C LEU A 146 -6.60 -100.53 30.70
N LYS A 147 -6.29 -99.45 31.43
CA LYS A 147 -7.20 -98.29 31.56
C LYS A 147 -6.54 -97.05 30.98
N LYS A 148 -7.15 -96.58 29.88
CA LYS A 148 -6.82 -95.40 29.08
C LYS A 148 -6.58 -94.15 29.95
N THR A 149 -5.34 -93.67 29.93
CA THR A 149 -4.93 -92.26 29.78
C THR A 149 -6.03 -91.20 29.93
N LYS A 150 -6.36 -90.82 31.17
CA LYS A 150 -7.05 -89.55 31.51
C LYS A 150 -6.25 -88.64 32.47
N SER A 151 -5.08 -89.09 32.91
CA SER A 151 -4.24 -88.38 33.90
C SER A 151 -3.49 -87.17 33.30
N SER A 152 -2.96 -87.28 32.07
CA SER A 152 -2.13 -86.20 31.49
C SER A 152 -2.89 -84.93 31.12
N SER A 153 -4.17 -85.03 30.73
CA SER A 153 -5.03 -83.89 30.39
C SER A 153 -5.38 -83.01 31.60
N SER A 154 -5.56 -83.61 32.78
CA SER A 154 -5.86 -82.87 34.02
C SER A 154 -4.62 -82.18 34.61
N HIS A 155 -3.46 -82.83 34.48
CA HIS A 155 -2.18 -82.28 34.93
C HIS A 155 -1.71 -81.10 34.06
N SER A 156 -1.78 -81.24 32.73
CA SER A 156 -1.50 -80.15 31.78
C SER A 156 -2.43 -78.94 31.98
N ALA A 157 -3.73 -79.16 32.16
CA ALA A 157 -4.68 -78.08 32.47
C ALA A 157 -4.36 -77.35 33.80
N SER A 158 -3.79 -78.06 34.78
CA SER A 158 -3.35 -77.47 36.06
C SER A 158 -2.09 -76.64 35.91
N ILE A 159 -1.13 -77.09 35.09
CA ILE A 159 0.09 -76.34 34.72
C ILE A 159 -0.29 -75.06 33.99
N GLU A 160 -1.15 -75.12 32.96
CA GLU A 160 -1.59 -73.96 32.20
C GLU A 160 -2.35 -72.94 33.06
N ARG A 161 -3.10 -73.39 34.07
CA ARG A 161 -3.77 -72.50 35.03
C ARG A 161 -2.79 -71.78 35.93
N LEU A 162 -1.75 -72.48 36.43
CA LEU A 162 -0.69 -71.87 37.22
C LEU A 162 0.15 -70.90 36.40
N GLN A 163 0.51 -71.26 35.16
CA GLN A 163 1.23 -70.38 34.23
C GLN A 163 0.45 -69.10 33.93
N ARG A 164 -0.87 -69.19 33.69
CA ARG A 164 -1.73 -68.00 33.54
C ARG A 164 -1.75 -67.14 34.81
N SER A 165 -1.82 -67.78 35.98
CA SER A 165 -1.83 -67.07 37.26
C SER A 165 -0.48 -66.38 37.54
N ILE A 166 0.65 -67.01 37.18
CA ILE A 166 2.00 -66.43 37.25
C ILE A 166 2.08 -65.19 36.37
N ASN A 167 1.72 -65.33 35.09
CA ASN A 167 1.73 -64.23 34.14
C ASN A 167 0.83 -63.06 34.57
N GLU A 168 -0.37 -63.34 35.11
CA GLU A 168 -1.26 -62.31 35.66
C GLU A 168 -0.62 -61.54 36.83
N ARG A 169 0.06 -62.24 37.74
CA ARG A 169 0.77 -61.62 38.88
C ARG A 169 2.00 -60.82 38.43
N GLU A 170 2.75 -61.31 37.43
CA GLU A 170 3.87 -60.58 36.85
C GLU A 170 3.42 -59.28 36.16
N ILE A 171 2.37 -59.33 35.34
CA ILE A 171 1.74 -58.15 34.73
C ILE A 171 1.26 -57.19 35.82
N LYS A 172 0.64 -57.70 36.90
CA LYS A 172 0.17 -56.86 38.00
C LYS A 172 1.33 -56.15 38.70
N ILE A 173 2.44 -56.83 38.97
CA ILE A 173 3.64 -56.23 39.58
C ILE A 173 4.23 -55.15 38.67
N GLN A 174 4.35 -55.42 37.36
CA GLN A 174 4.80 -54.42 36.40
C GLN A 174 3.90 -53.18 36.39
N SER A 175 2.57 -53.37 36.36
CA SER A 175 1.61 -52.26 36.42
C SER A 175 1.72 -51.42 37.70
N LEU A 176 2.08 -52.04 38.83
CA LEU A 176 2.27 -51.36 40.11
C LEU A 176 3.54 -50.50 40.11
N PHE A 177 4.64 -50.98 39.53
CA PHE A 177 5.85 -50.19 39.33
C PHE A 177 5.61 -49.01 38.38
N GLU A 178 4.87 -49.23 37.29
CA GLU A 178 4.48 -48.15 36.37
C GLU A 178 3.61 -47.10 37.08
N GLN A 179 2.63 -47.56 37.88
CA GLN A 179 1.78 -46.68 38.68
C GLN A 179 2.60 -45.87 39.70
N GLU A 180 3.61 -46.47 40.34
CA GLU A 180 4.51 -45.78 41.26
C GLU A 180 5.27 -44.63 40.58
N ILE A 181 5.85 -44.90 39.41
CA ILE A 181 6.59 -43.91 38.61
C ILE A 181 5.65 -42.79 38.17
N ASN A 182 4.48 -43.14 37.62
CA ASN A 182 3.48 -42.17 37.17
C ASN A 182 2.99 -41.27 38.31
N ASN A 183 2.78 -41.83 39.51
CA ASN A 183 2.38 -41.06 40.68
C ASN A 183 3.49 -40.09 41.12
N LYS A 184 4.76 -40.51 41.09
CA LYS A 184 5.91 -39.62 41.36
C LYS A 184 6.02 -38.47 40.35
N ILE A 185 5.84 -38.75 39.06
CA ILE A 185 5.84 -37.72 38.00
C ILE A 185 4.75 -36.68 38.25
N LYS A 186 3.51 -37.12 38.51
CA LYS A 186 2.38 -36.22 38.80
C LYS A 186 2.61 -35.38 40.06
N LEU A 187 3.24 -35.93 41.09
CA LEU A 187 3.62 -35.18 42.29
C LEU A 187 4.62 -34.07 41.98
N ASN A 188 5.64 -34.35 41.16
CA ASN A 188 6.60 -33.33 40.72
C ASN A 188 5.94 -32.22 39.89
N GLU A 189 4.95 -32.55 39.06
CA GLU A 189 4.16 -31.56 38.30
C GLU A 189 3.33 -30.66 39.22
N ILE A 190 2.74 -31.21 40.28
CA ILE A 190 2.03 -30.43 41.32
C ILE A 190 2.98 -29.41 41.96
N GLU A 191 4.22 -29.80 42.26
CA GLU A 191 5.22 -28.89 42.83
C GLU A 191 5.62 -27.76 41.87
N LYS A 192 5.76 -28.07 40.57
CA LYS A 192 5.98 -27.05 39.53
C LYS A 192 4.83 -26.03 39.50
N ARG A 193 3.57 -26.49 39.49
CA ARG A 193 2.40 -25.62 39.51
C ARG A 193 2.32 -24.78 40.78
N ALA A 194 2.64 -25.37 41.94
CA ALA A 194 2.69 -24.64 43.21
C ALA A 194 3.73 -23.50 43.19
N SER A 195 4.91 -23.73 42.60
CA SER A 195 5.94 -22.68 42.42
C SER A 195 5.44 -21.53 41.55
N VAL A 196 4.76 -21.83 40.43
CA VAL A 196 4.15 -20.81 39.55
C VAL A 196 3.13 -19.96 40.31
N ARG A 197 2.22 -20.59 41.07
CA ARG A 197 1.24 -19.87 41.89
C ARG A 197 1.88 -18.97 42.95
N SER A 198 2.98 -19.42 43.56
CA SER A 198 3.76 -18.60 44.53
C SER A 198 4.35 -17.34 43.88
N GLN A 199 4.87 -17.46 42.65
CA GLN A 199 5.36 -16.30 41.89
C GLN A 199 4.22 -15.33 41.52
N HIS A 200 3.05 -15.86 41.12
CA HIS A 200 1.87 -15.05 40.84
C HIS A 200 1.42 -14.27 42.09
N HIS A 201 1.33 -14.95 43.24
CA HIS A 201 1.01 -14.33 44.52
C HIS A 201 1.97 -13.19 44.87
N THR A 202 3.29 -13.43 44.78
CA THR A 202 4.31 -12.41 45.07
C THR A 202 4.14 -11.17 44.20
N LYS A 203 3.88 -11.34 42.90
CA LYS A 203 3.63 -10.22 41.98
C LYS A 203 2.35 -9.44 42.35
N ARG A 204 1.28 -10.13 42.74
CA ARG A 204 0.03 -9.48 43.19
C ARG A 204 0.22 -8.70 44.48
N VAL A 205 0.98 -9.23 45.44
CA VAL A 205 1.29 -8.54 46.71
C VAL A 205 2.08 -7.26 46.46
N LYS A 206 3.11 -7.30 45.60
CA LYS A 206 3.85 -6.09 45.21
C LYS A 206 2.94 -5.01 44.61
N ARG A 207 2.05 -5.41 43.69
CA ARG A 207 1.05 -4.48 43.11
C ARG A 207 0.10 -3.96 44.18
N ALA A 208 -0.39 -4.80 45.09
CA ALA A 208 -1.27 -4.38 46.18
C ALA A 208 -0.61 -3.37 47.11
N GLN A 209 0.69 -3.54 47.41
CA GLN A 209 1.45 -2.57 48.18
C GLN A 209 1.55 -1.22 47.47
N ALA A 210 1.84 -1.21 46.17
CA ALA A 210 1.88 0.03 45.37
C ALA A 210 0.53 0.77 45.36
N ARG A 211 -0.60 0.02 45.40
CA ARG A 211 -1.94 0.64 45.46
C ARG A 211 -2.15 1.49 46.71
N ILE A 212 -1.52 1.13 47.84
CA ILE A 212 -1.63 1.94 49.07
C ILE A 212 -1.05 3.34 48.83
N GLY A 213 0.12 3.43 48.19
CA GLY A 213 0.74 4.70 47.80
C GLY A 213 -0.13 5.48 46.82
N TYR A 214 -0.54 4.85 45.73
CA TYR A 214 -1.37 5.48 44.69
C TYR A 214 -2.71 6.00 45.22
N ASN A 215 -3.40 5.25 46.08
CA ASN A 215 -4.69 5.70 46.64
C ASN A 215 -4.53 6.89 47.61
N SER A 216 -3.35 7.11 48.17
CA SER A 216 -3.08 8.23 49.09
C SER A 216 -2.58 9.49 48.39
N THR A 217 -1.80 9.36 47.32
CA THR A 217 -1.10 10.48 46.67
C THR A 217 -1.55 10.74 45.24
N GLY A 218 -2.17 9.76 44.57
CA GLY A 218 -2.44 9.80 43.13
C GLY A 218 -1.23 9.47 42.26
N GLU A 219 -0.06 9.22 42.85
CA GLU A 219 1.20 8.99 42.14
C GLU A 219 1.58 7.51 42.06
N ASP A 220 2.51 7.17 41.16
CA ASP A 220 3.03 5.81 40.96
C ASP A 220 1.99 4.74 40.55
N ILE A 221 1.07 5.12 39.67
CA ILE A 221 0.10 4.19 39.07
C ILE A 221 0.79 2.98 38.40
N LEU A 222 1.97 3.17 37.80
CA LEU A 222 2.65 2.15 37.00
C LEU A 222 3.03 0.93 37.84
N SER A 223 3.45 1.13 39.09
CA SER A 223 3.79 0.04 40.01
C SER A 223 2.58 -0.80 40.43
N THR A 224 1.36 -0.29 40.23
CA THR A 224 0.12 -1.05 40.46
C THR A 224 -0.27 -1.96 39.29
N LEU A 225 0.43 -1.86 38.15
CA LEU A 225 0.13 -2.53 36.89
C LEU A 225 1.14 -3.63 36.54
N SER A 226 0.72 -4.62 35.75
CA SER A 226 1.64 -5.54 35.09
C SER A 226 2.43 -4.83 33.97
N GLY A 227 3.61 -5.32 33.60
CA GLY A 227 4.41 -4.69 32.53
C GLY A 227 3.66 -4.54 31.20
N LYS A 228 2.80 -5.50 30.86
CA LYS A 228 1.90 -5.42 29.70
C LYS A 228 0.92 -4.24 29.84
N ASN A 229 0.24 -4.13 30.98
CA ASN A 229 -0.75 -3.08 31.19
C ASN A 229 -0.12 -1.70 31.39
N GLN A 230 1.11 -1.61 31.91
CA GLN A 230 1.90 -0.37 31.89
C GLN A 230 2.11 0.13 30.45
N SER A 231 2.53 -0.75 29.54
CA SER A 231 2.76 -0.39 28.14
C SER A 231 1.49 0.11 27.44
N ILE A 232 0.33 -0.50 27.74
CA ILE A 232 -0.98 -0.09 27.19
C ILE A 232 -1.37 1.29 27.71
N LEU A 233 -1.21 1.52 29.02
CA LEU A 233 -1.52 2.81 29.65
C LEU A 233 -0.63 3.93 29.09
N LEU A 234 0.69 3.73 29.11
CA LEU A 234 1.66 4.73 28.64
C LEU A 234 1.42 5.11 27.17
N ARG A 235 1.18 4.11 26.31
CA ARG A 235 0.86 4.34 24.90
C ARG A 235 -0.44 5.12 24.72
N SER A 236 -1.44 4.86 25.56
CA SER A 236 -2.73 5.56 25.49
C SER A 236 -2.59 7.01 25.96
N ILE A 237 -1.88 7.26 27.07
CA ILE A 237 -1.57 8.60 27.56
C ILE A 237 -0.79 9.39 26.51
N GLN A 238 0.27 8.80 25.94
CA GLN A 238 1.09 9.44 24.93
C GLN A 238 0.27 9.86 23.70
N LYS A 239 -0.60 8.96 23.20
CA LYS A 239 -1.49 9.27 22.06
C LYS A 239 -2.43 10.43 22.37
N GLN A 240 -3.07 10.43 23.54
CA GLN A 240 -4.00 11.50 23.93
C GLN A 240 -3.26 12.83 24.15
N HIS A 241 -2.10 12.82 24.80
CA HIS A 241 -1.28 14.01 24.98
C HIS A 241 -0.85 14.62 23.65
N HIS A 242 -0.37 13.81 22.70
CA HIS A 242 0.01 14.29 21.38
C HIS A 242 -1.21 14.87 20.62
N ALA A 243 -2.38 14.22 20.72
CA ALA A 243 -3.59 14.74 20.10
C ALA A 243 -3.99 16.11 20.67
N LEU A 244 -3.89 16.28 21.99
CA LEU A 244 -4.16 17.54 22.67
C LEU A 244 -3.13 18.63 22.35
N GLU A 245 -1.84 18.28 22.24
CA GLU A 245 -0.78 19.21 21.83
C GLU A 245 -0.98 19.70 20.41
N LYS A 246 -1.32 18.79 19.49
CA LYS A 246 -1.65 19.17 18.11
C LYS A 246 -2.88 20.07 18.07
N LYS A 247 -3.97 19.69 18.74
CA LYS A 247 -5.20 20.48 18.79
C LYS A 247 -4.98 21.87 19.40
N CYS A 248 -4.15 21.98 20.44
CA CYS A 248 -3.80 23.26 21.04
C CYS A 248 -3.00 24.13 20.05
N SER A 249 -2.05 23.53 19.33
CA SER A 249 -1.25 24.24 18.31
C SER A 249 -2.15 24.72 17.16
N ASP A 250 -3.07 23.87 16.68
CA ASP A 250 -4.03 24.21 15.64
C ASP A 250 -4.94 25.39 16.09
N LEU A 251 -5.43 25.38 17.33
CA LEU A 251 -6.25 26.46 17.89
C LEU A 251 -5.46 27.77 18.09
N ILE A 252 -4.18 27.70 18.49
CA ILE A 252 -3.31 28.88 18.59
C ILE A 252 -3.09 29.48 17.20
N GLN A 253 -2.85 28.63 16.19
CA GLN A 253 -2.70 29.08 14.81
C GLN A 253 -4.01 29.68 14.28
N GLU A 254 -5.16 29.09 14.60
CA GLU A 254 -6.46 29.65 14.21
C GLU A 254 -6.70 31.01 14.87
N ALA A 255 -6.41 31.13 16.18
CA ALA A 255 -6.48 32.39 16.92
C ALA A 255 -5.55 33.46 16.31
N ASP A 256 -4.36 33.07 15.86
CA ASP A 256 -3.41 33.95 15.19
C ASP A 256 -4.01 34.57 13.91
N GLN A 257 -4.61 33.73 13.05
CA GLN A 257 -5.20 34.15 11.78
C GLN A 257 -6.39 35.10 11.95
N ILE A 258 -7.24 34.86 12.96
CA ILE A 258 -8.46 35.66 13.18
C ILE A 258 -8.22 36.87 14.10
N ASN A 259 -7.06 36.95 14.76
CA ASN A 259 -6.77 38.00 15.74
C ASN A 259 -6.93 39.41 15.17
N TYR A 260 -6.22 39.69 14.09
CA TYR A 260 -6.13 41.02 13.51
C TYR A 260 -7.46 41.49 12.87
N PRO A 261 -8.16 40.66 12.06
CA PRO A 261 -9.49 41.03 11.55
C PRO A 261 -10.51 41.33 12.67
N LEU A 262 -10.58 40.49 13.70
CA LEU A 262 -11.50 40.69 14.83
C LEU A 262 -11.12 41.94 15.65
N PHE A 263 -9.82 42.20 15.82
CA PHE A 263 -9.33 43.41 16.47
C PHE A 263 -9.80 44.67 15.73
N LEU A 264 -9.68 44.71 14.40
CA LEU A 264 -10.15 45.85 13.60
C LEU A 264 -11.66 46.10 13.77
N GLU A 265 -12.47 45.04 13.79
CA GLU A 265 -13.92 45.14 13.97
C GLU A 265 -14.29 45.65 15.37
N GLU A 266 -13.70 45.09 16.42
CA GLU A 266 -13.97 45.52 17.80
C GLU A 266 -13.39 46.90 18.10
N LEU A 267 -12.23 47.26 17.52
CA LEU A 267 -11.67 48.61 17.62
C LEU A 267 -12.60 49.64 16.99
N GLN A 268 -13.15 49.37 15.81
CA GLN A 268 -14.13 50.25 15.17
C GLN A 268 -15.37 50.44 16.05
N LYS A 269 -15.86 49.38 16.70
CA LYS A 269 -16.97 49.46 17.67
C LYS A 269 -16.58 50.27 18.91
N HIS A 270 -15.36 50.09 19.42
CA HIS A 270 -14.85 50.79 20.59
C HIS A 270 -14.74 52.30 20.35
N LEU A 271 -14.17 52.72 19.20
CA LEU A 271 -14.08 54.13 18.78
C LEU A 271 -15.45 54.84 18.64
N ASN A 272 -16.54 54.08 18.49
CA ASN A 272 -17.90 54.63 18.43
C ASN A 272 -18.57 54.75 19.82
N LYS A 273 -18.09 54.01 20.83
CA LYS A 273 -18.69 53.94 22.17
C LYS A 273 -18.27 55.10 23.09
N LYS A 274 -17.31 55.94 22.69
CA LYS A 274 -16.76 57.09 23.46
C LYS A 274 -16.24 56.73 24.86
N LYS A 275 -15.91 55.46 25.11
CA LYS A 275 -15.32 54.97 26.37
C LYS A 275 -13.80 54.89 26.22
N HIS A 276 -13.17 56.03 25.92
CA HIS A 276 -11.73 56.15 25.69
C HIS A 276 -11.29 57.60 25.89
N ASN A 277 -9.99 57.80 26.14
CA ASN A 277 -9.39 59.12 26.36
C ASN A 277 -8.93 59.83 25.05
N LEU A 278 -9.28 59.29 23.89
CA LEU A 278 -8.95 59.88 22.58
C LEU A 278 -9.82 61.11 22.26
N SER A 279 -9.19 62.13 21.69
CA SER A 279 -9.86 63.32 21.15
C SER A 279 -10.67 62.99 19.89
N SER A 280 -11.61 63.87 19.52
CA SER A 280 -12.42 63.69 18.30
C SER A 280 -11.56 63.58 17.03
N GLN A 281 -10.48 64.37 16.95
CA GLN A 281 -9.57 64.35 15.79
C GLN A 281 -8.78 63.04 15.72
N GLU A 282 -8.34 62.50 16.87
CA GLU A 282 -7.64 61.21 16.92
C GLU A 282 -8.56 60.06 16.53
N VAL A 283 -9.83 60.10 16.96
CA VAL A 283 -10.84 59.11 16.56
C VAL A 283 -11.09 59.13 15.06
N ASP A 284 -11.25 60.31 14.45
CA ASP A 284 -11.49 60.44 13.02
C ASP A 284 -10.27 60.03 12.18
N ALA A 285 -9.06 60.34 12.68
CA ALA A 285 -7.81 59.88 12.10
C ALA A 285 -7.71 58.35 12.14
N LEU A 286 -7.94 57.71 13.30
CA LEU A 286 -7.91 56.24 13.43
C LEU A 286 -8.97 55.56 12.55
N LYS A 287 -10.19 56.11 12.46
CA LYS A 287 -11.22 55.62 11.54
C LYS A 287 -10.78 55.70 10.08
N SER A 288 -10.06 56.75 9.72
CA SER A 288 -9.49 56.91 8.38
C SER A 288 -8.40 55.86 8.11
N VAL A 289 -7.50 55.61 9.06
CA VAL A 289 -6.50 54.53 8.97
C VAL A 289 -7.16 53.16 8.82
N ILE A 290 -8.15 52.83 9.67
CA ILE A 290 -8.91 51.56 9.60
C ILE A 290 -9.56 51.40 8.23
N LYS A 291 -10.18 52.47 7.69
CA LYS A 291 -10.82 52.45 6.37
C LYS A 291 -9.81 52.11 5.27
N TYR A 292 -8.65 52.78 5.25
CA TYR A 292 -7.63 52.53 4.23
C TYR A 292 -7.01 51.13 4.35
N ILE A 293 -6.82 50.65 5.57
CA ILE A 293 -6.32 49.30 5.81
C ILE A 293 -7.34 48.24 5.40
N LYS A 294 -8.63 48.41 5.67
CA LYS A 294 -9.67 47.49 5.15
C LYS A 294 -9.64 47.41 3.62
N GLN A 295 -9.56 48.54 2.94
CA GLN A 295 -9.42 48.58 1.47
C GLN A 295 -8.14 47.88 1.00
N HIS A 296 -7.02 48.09 1.69
CA HIS A 296 -5.77 47.43 1.38
C HIS A 296 -5.85 45.90 1.50
N LEU A 297 -6.45 45.39 2.58
CA LEU A 297 -6.64 43.94 2.81
C LEU A 297 -7.58 43.32 1.77
N GLU A 298 -8.64 44.03 1.38
CA GLU A 298 -9.54 43.61 0.29
C GLU A 298 -8.77 43.45 -1.03
N PHE A 299 -7.96 44.45 -1.41
CA PHE A 299 -7.16 44.38 -2.63
C PHE A 299 -6.07 43.30 -2.57
N GLU A 300 -5.44 43.07 -1.40
CA GLU A 300 -4.48 41.96 -1.24
C GLU A 300 -5.16 40.59 -1.37
N HIS A 301 -6.35 40.42 -0.79
CA HIS A 301 -7.10 39.17 -0.91
C HIS A 301 -7.50 38.89 -2.36
N GLU A 302 -8.02 39.89 -3.08
CA GLU A 302 -8.31 39.78 -4.51
C GLU A 302 -7.06 39.52 -5.34
N ALA A 303 -5.91 40.12 -5.00
CA ALA A 303 -4.64 39.88 -5.66
C ALA A 303 -4.19 38.42 -5.50
N ILE A 304 -4.27 37.86 -4.30
CA ILE A 304 -3.93 36.44 -4.02
C ILE A 304 -4.83 35.50 -4.84
N ASN A 305 -6.14 35.75 -4.85
CA ASN A 305 -7.09 34.95 -5.63
C ASN A 305 -6.81 35.03 -7.14
N THR A 306 -6.46 36.22 -7.64
CA THR A 306 -6.07 36.45 -9.04
C THR A 306 -4.76 35.73 -9.37
N GLN A 307 -3.78 35.77 -8.46
CA GLN A 307 -2.48 35.09 -8.60
C GLN A 307 -2.65 33.56 -8.68
N SER A 308 -3.49 32.97 -7.82
CA SER A 308 -3.82 31.54 -7.87
C SER A 308 -4.48 31.16 -9.20
N SER A 309 -5.47 31.94 -9.64
CA SER A 309 -6.14 31.75 -10.93
C SER A 309 -5.17 31.83 -12.11
N LEU A 310 -4.23 32.78 -12.06
CA LEU A 310 -3.18 32.95 -13.06
C LEU A 310 -2.22 31.76 -13.09
N HIS A 311 -1.83 31.22 -11.93
CA HIS A 311 -0.99 30.03 -11.84
C HIS A 311 -1.68 28.81 -12.49
N ILE A 312 -2.95 28.56 -12.14
CA ILE A 312 -3.75 27.47 -12.73
C ILE A 312 -3.83 27.63 -14.26
N LYS A 313 -4.04 28.86 -14.74
CA LYS A 313 -4.12 29.14 -16.18
C LYS A 313 -2.79 28.93 -16.89
N LYS A 314 -1.66 29.39 -16.33
CA LYS A 314 -0.32 29.12 -16.87
C LYS A 314 -0.06 27.62 -16.99
N GLN A 315 -0.40 26.85 -15.96
CA GLN A 315 -0.25 25.39 -15.96
C GLN A 315 -1.14 24.73 -17.04
N SER A 316 -2.38 25.19 -17.18
CA SER A 316 -3.31 24.69 -18.20
C SER A 316 -2.78 24.93 -19.62
N ILE A 317 -2.31 26.14 -19.91
CA ILE A 317 -1.70 26.49 -21.20
C ILE A 317 -0.49 25.59 -21.49
N SER A 318 0.41 25.42 -20.51
CA SER A 318 1.56 24.53 -20.66
C SER A 318 1.15 23.10 -21.01
N SER A 319 0.13 22.55 -20.34
CA SER A 319 -0.40 21.21 -20.65
C SER A 319 -0.98 21.13 -22.06
N GLN A 320 -1.73 22.15 -22.49
CA GLN A 320 -2.30 22.22 -23.83
C GLN A 320 -1.23 22.32 -24.91
N ILE A 321 -0.16 23.10 -24.70
CA ILE A 321 0.99 23.21 -25.62
C ILE A 321 1.70 21.87 -25.78
N VAL A 322 1.92 21.12 -24.69
CA VAL A 322 2.50 19.77 -24.76
C VAL A 322 1.61 18.84 -25.58
N LYS A 323 0.30 18.83 -25.32
CA LYS A 323 -0.67 18.04 -26.11
C LYS A 323 -0.67 18.44 -27.58
N LEU A 324 -0.59 19.73 -27.89
CA LEU A 324 -0.52 20.22 -29.27
C LEU A 324 0.73 19.68 -29.97
N ARG A 325 1.88 19.71 -29.30
CA ARG A 325 3.15 19.16 -29.83
C ARG A 325 3.04 17.65 -30.08
N GLU A 326 2.43 16.90 -29.17
CA GLU A 326 2.20 15.45 -29.34
C GLU A 326 1.29 15.17 -30.55
N LEU A 327 0.20 15.93 -30.71
CA LEU A 327 -0.71 15.77 -31.84
C LEU A 327 -0.03 16.17 -33.16
N GLN A 328 0.80 17.20 -33.17
CA GLN A 328 1.61 17.59 -34.33
C GLN A 328 2.63 16.51 -34.70
N ASN A 329 3.30 15.91 -33.71
CA ASN A 329 4.20 14.78 -33.95
C ASN A 329 3.45 13.56 -34.50
N LYS A 330 2.28 13.24 -33.94
CA LYS A 330 1.42 12.16 -34.44
C LYS A 330 0.97 12.42 -35.87
N LEU A 331 0.60 13.66 -36.20
CA LEU A 331 0.25 14.08 -37.55
C LEU A 331 1.43 13.86 -38.51
N LYS A 332 2.65 14.26 -38.13
CA LYS A 332 3.87 14.05 -38.92
C LYS A 332 4.12 12.57 -39.19
N THR A 333 4.01 11.72 -38.16
CA THR A 333 4.17 10.26 -38.30
C THR A 333 3.10 9.65 -39.21
N LEU A 334 1.83 10.03 -39.04
CA LEU A 334 0.74 9.54 -39.90
C LEU A 334 0.92 9.97 -41.37
N LYS A 335 1.39 11.19 -41.61
CA LYS A 335 1.68 11.71 -42.95
C LYS A 335 2.80 10.92 -43.65
N ASN A 336 3.78 10.43 -42.89
CA ASN A 336 4.88 9.61 -43.42
C ASN A 336 4.50 8.13 -43.61
N ASN A 337 3.59 7.59 -42.81
CA ASN A 337 3.23 6.17 -42.85
C ASN A 337 2.40 5.77 -44.08
N ASN A 338 1.49 6.63 -44.54
CA ASN A 338 0.63 6.30 -45.69
C ASN A 338 1.43 6.10 -46.99
N PRO A 339 2.38 6.98 -47.37
CA PRO A 339 3.25 6.75 -48.52
C PRO A 339 4.05 5.44 -48.44
N HIS A 340 4.53 5.08 -47.25
CA HIS A 340 5.26 3.82 -47.05
C HIS A 340 4.36 2.59 -47.26
N LEU A 341 3.12 2.62 -46.74
CA LEU A 341 2.14 1.55 -46.96
C LEU A 341 1.71 1.47 -48.44
N THR A 342 1.61 2.60 -49.15
CA THR A 342 1.37 2.61 -50.60
C THR A 342 2.50 1.93 -51.35
N ALA A 343 3.75 2.31 -51.09
CA ALA A 343 4.92 1.71 -51.73
C ALA A 343 5.03 0.20 -51.45
N ALA A 344 4.78 -0.22 -50.20
CA ALA A 344 4.75 -1.64 -49.83
C ALA A 344 3.63 -2.41 -50.55
N ASN A 345 2.46 -1.81 -50.71
CA ASN A 345 1.36 -2.42 -51.48
C ASN A 345 1.70 -2.53 -52.96
N GLU A 346 2.31 -1.51 -53.57
CA GLU A 346 2.78 -1.56 -54.95
C GLU A 346 3.82 -2.66 -55.17
N GLU A 347 4.77 -2.81 -54.25
CA GLU A 347 5.76 -3.89 -54.28
C GLU A 347 5.08 -5.27 -54.19
N LEU A 348 4.14 -5.45 -53.25
CA LEU A 348 3.40 -6.71 -53.11
C LEU A 348 2.54 -7.02 -54.34
N VAL A 349 1.95 -6.02 -54.99
CA VAL A 349 1.20 -6.18 -56.25
C VAL A 349 2.14 -6.63 -57.36
N SER A 350 3.30 -5.99 -57.51
CA SER A 350 4.32 -6.38 -58.48
C SER A 350 4.80 -7.82 -58.26
N ARG A 351 5.08 -8.18 -57.00
CA ARG A 351 5.49 -9.53 -56.59
C ARG A 351 4.40 -10.57 -56.85
N ASN A 352 3.12 -10.20 -56.68
CA ASN A 352 1.99 -11.08 -57.00
C ASN A 352 1.86 -11.33 -58.50
N LEU A 353 2.15 -10.33 -59.36
CA LEU A 353 2.19 -10.53 -60.81
C LEU A 353 3.27 -11.55 -61.19
N GLU A 354 4.49 -11.40 -60.63
CA GLU A 354 5.59 -12.33 -60.86
C GLU A 354 5.25 -13.75 -60.37
N LEU A 355 4.76 -13.89 -59.14
CA LEU A 355 4.35 -15.18 -58.57
C LEU A 355 3.22 -15.84 -59.36
N THR A 356 2.31 -15.06 -59.94
CA THR A 356 1.22 -15.56 -60.80
C THR A 356 1.78 -16.12 -62.10
N ALA A 357 2.69 -15.40 -62.76
CA ALA A 357 3.38 -15.89 -63.95
C ALA A 357 4.18 -17.17 -63.66
N MET A 358 4.90 -17.23 -62.52
CA MET A 358 5.60 -18.44 -62.09
C MET A 358 4.64 -19.59 -61.76
N LYS A 359 3.49 -19.30 -61.12
CA LYS A 359 2.46 -20.30 -60.82
C LYS A 359 1.92 -20.91 -62.12
N GLU A 360 1.60 -20.10 -63.11
CA GLU A 360 1.09 -20.55 -64.42
C GLU A 360 2.16 -21.38 -65.16
N HIS A 361 3.41 -20.93 -65.16
CA HIS A 361 4.53 -21.68 -65.72
C HIS A 361 4.71 -23.05 -65.04
N HIS A 362 4.69 -23.11 -63.70
CA HIS A 362 4.76 -24.35 -62.95
C HIS A 362 3.53 -25.25 -63.16
N ALA A 363 2.33 -24.68 -63.31
CA ALA A 363 1.11 -25.42 -63.61
C ALA A 363 1.16 -26.06 -65.01
N ASN A 364 1.65 -25.33 -66.02
CA ASN A 364 1.84 -25.85 -67.37
C ASN A 364 2.88 -26.98 -67.38
N LEU A 365 4.04 -26.78 -66.74
CA LEU A 365 5.05 -27.84 -66.60
C LEU A 365 4.52 -29.07 -65.88
N ARG A 366 3.76 -28.88 -64.79
CA ARG A 366 3.09 -29.96 -64.08
C ARG A 366 2.13 -30.71 -65.00
N HIS A 367 1.29 -30.01 -65.77
CA HIS A 367 0.33 -30.64 -66.68
C HIS A 367 1.05 -31.41 -67.80
N ARG A 368 2.07 -30.79 -68.42
CA ARG A 368 2.88 -31.38 -69.48
C ARG A 368 3.61 -32.63 -69.04
N LEU A 369 4.04 -32.72 -67.78
CA LEU A 369 4.74 -33.88 -67.23
C LEU A 369 3.79 -34.89 -66.56
N GLY A 370 2.69 -34.43 -65.97
CA GLY A 370 1.76 -35.25 -65.19
C GLY A 370 0.95 -36.22 -66.04
N THR A 371 0.44 -35.78 -67.19
CA THR A 371 -0.33 -36.68 -68.08
C THR A 371 0.55 -37.78 -68.67
N PRO A 372 1.76 -37.50 -69.19
CA PRO A 372 2.71 -38.55 -69.55
C PRO A 372 3.15 -39.38 -68.36
N ALA A 373 3.34 -38.82 -67.16
CA ALA A 373 3.70 -39.60 -65.97
C ALA A 373 2.62 -40.64 -65.63
N LEU A 374 1.35 -40.26 -65.69
CA LEU A 374 0.23 -41.17 -65.45
C LEU A 374 0.12 -42.24 -66.54
N LEU A 375 0.32 -41.86 -67.81
CA LEU A 375 0.32 -42.81 -68.92
C LEU A 375 1.52 -43.77 -68.84
N LEU A 376 2.72 -43.25 -68.56
CA LEU A 376 3.93 -44.04 -68.36
C LEU A 376 3.78 -44.96 -67.15
N PHE A 377 3.14 -44.50 -66.07
CA PHE A 377 2.79 -45.36 -64.94
C PHE A 377 1.87 -46.50 -65.39
N GLY A 378 0.77 -46.20 -66.09
CA GLY A 378 -0.12 -47.23 -66.64
C GLY A 378 0.60 -48.22 -67.58
N LEU A 379 1.45 -47.72 -68.46
CA LEU A 379 2.26 -48.52 -69.38
C LEU A 379 3.32 -49.34 -68.64
N THR A 380 4.00 -48.80 -67.62
CA THR A 380 4.92 -49.58 -66.78
C THR A 380 4.23 -50.76 -66.15
N PHE A 381 3.02 -50.58 -65.62
CA PHE A 381 2.24 -51.67 -65.06
C PHE A 381 1.88 -52.70 -66.14
N LEU A 382 1.37 -52.25 -67.29
CA LEU A 382 0.98 -53.14 -68.39
C LEU A 382 2.16 -53.97 -68.92
N PHE A 383 3.31 -53.33 -69.18
CA PHE A 383 4.53 -54.00 -69.66
C PHE A 383 5.26 -54.80 -68.59
N SER A 384 4.95 -54.58 -67.31
CA SER A 384 5.43 -55.44 -66.23
C SER A 384 4.63 -56.73 -66.11
N ILE A 385 3.44 -56.85 -66.71
CA ILE A 385 2.61 -58.08 -66.63
C ILE A 385 3.36 -59.31 -67.17
N PRO A 386 3.97 -59.29 -68.38
CA PRO A 386 4.76 -60.44 -68.86
C PRO A 386 5.95 -60.77 -67.96
N LEU A 387 6.63 -59.75 -67.41
CA LEU A 387 7.74 -59.93 -66.47
C LEU A 387 7.26 -60.56 -65.15
N ILE A 388 6.12 -60.13 -64.62
CA ILE A 388 5.54 -60.68 -63.39
C ILE A 388 5.06 -62.12 -63.62
N LEU A 389 4.41 -62.41 -64.76
CA LEU A 389 3.95 -63.76 -65.11
C LEU A 389 5.11 -64.75 -65.36
N THR A 390 6.24 -64.26 -65.87
CA THR A 390 7.46 -65.06 -66.01
C THR A 390 8.13 -65.29 -64.64
N ILE A 391 8.23 -64.28 -63.78
CA ILE A 391 8.80 -64.44 -62.41
C ILE A 391 7.89 -65.30 -61.52
N SER A 392 6.57 -65.21 -61.65
CA SER A 392 5.61 -65.99 -60.87
C SER A 392 5.51 -67.46 -61.31
N GLY A 393 6.26 -67.86 -62.35
CA GLY A 393 6.34 -69.24 -62.82
C GLY A 393 5.12 -69.73 -63.61
N VAL A 394 4.19 -68.84 -63.97
CA VAL A 394 3.00 -69.19 -64.75
C VAL A 394 3.38 -69.57 -66.19
N ILE A 395 4.42 -68.93 -66.74
CA ILE A 395 4.99 -69.27 -68.05
C ILE A 395 6.27 -70.09 -67.83
N PRO A 396 6.29 -71.39 -68.17
CA PRO A 396 7.47 -72.24 -67.94
C PRO A 396 8.60 -71.86 -68.91
N PHE A 397 9.67 -71.28 -68.39
CA PHE A 397 10.86 -70.88 -69.16
C PHE A 397 11.95 -71.96 -69.04
N PHE A 398 11.96 -72.92 -69.97
CA PHE A 398 13.00 -73.95 -70.05
C PHE A 398 14.24 -73.41 -70.79
N ILE A 399 15.29 -73.11 -70.01
CA ILE A 399 16.71 -72.81 -70.35
C ILE A 399 17.00 -72.38 -71.81
N ALA A 400 17.07 -71.06 -72.07
CA ALA A 400 17.93 -70.41 -73.08
C ALA A 400 18.10 -68.89 -72.79
N PRO A 401 19.06 -68.17 -73.40
CA PRO A 401 20.11 -67.35 -72.77
C PRO A 401 19.67 -65.96 -72.22
N ALA A 402 20.53 -65.34 -71.40
CA ALA A 402 20.37 -64.03 -70.76
C ALA A 402 19.87 -62.89 -71.68
N LEU A 403 20.09 -62.98 -72.99
CA LEU A 403 19.58 -62.04 -73.99
C LEU A 403 18.03 -62.00 -74.06
N LEU A 404 17.35 -63.14 -73.86
CA LEU A 404 15.87 -63.18 -73.85
C LEU A 404 15.30 -62.59 -72.56
N TYR A 405 16.00 -62.75 -71.42
CA TYR A 405 15.62 -62.12 -70.17
C TYR A 405 15.71 -60.59 -70.28
N ILE A 406 16.79 -60.06 -70.86
CA ILE A 406 16.95 -58.64 -71.14
C ILE A 406 15.82 -58.13 -72.06
N LEU A 407 15.39 -58.91 -73.05
CA LEU A 407 14.29 -58.53 -73.94
C LEU A 407 12.93 -58.39 -73.21
N VAL A 408 12.68 -59.20 -72.19
CA VAL A 408 11.45 -59.13 -71.36
C VAL A 408 11.59 -58.12 -70.22
N SER A 409 12.78 -57.94 -69.65
CA SER A 409 13.01 -57.10 -68.47
C SER A 409 13.39 -55.65 -68.80
N ALA A 410 14.02 -55.38 -69.94
CA ALA A 410 14.47 -54.03 -70.31
C ALA A 410 13.32 -53.06 -70.56
N PRO A 411 12.24 -53.40 -71.31
CA PRO A 411 11.12 -52.49 -71.50
C PRO A 411 10.48 -52.00 -70.18
N PRO A 412 10.10 -52.86 -69.22
CA PRO A 412 9.52 -52.39 -67.96
C PRO A 412 10.50 -51.63 -67.07
N THR A 413 11.79 -51.96 -67.07
CA THR A 413 12.78 -51.21 -66.25
C THR A 413 13.08 -49.82 -66.79
N ILE A 414 13.22 -49.67 -68.11
CA ILE A 414 13.41 -48.35 -68.76
C ILE A 414 12.16 -47.48 -68.55
N LEU A 415 10.97 -48.07 -68.73
CA LEU A 415 9.72 -47.36 -68.48
C LEU A 415 9.62 -46.95 -66.99
N LEU A 416 10.00 -47.81 -66.04
CA LEU A 416 9.96 -47.48 -64.61
C LEU A 416 10.88 -46.32 -64.25
N LEU A 417 12.11 -46.32 -64.76
CA LEU A 417 13.06 -45.22 -64.50
C LEU A 417 12.55 -43.90 -65.09
N SER A 418 11.95 -43.95 -66.28
CA SER A 418 11.29 -42.80 -66.91
C SER A 418 10.10 -42.31 -66.07
N THR A 419 9.24 -43.21 -65.59
CA THR A 419 8.11 -42.88 -64.72
C THR A 419 8.53 -42.23 -63.41
N ILE A 420 9.59 -42.71 -62.77
CA ILE A 420 10.11 -42.11 -61.53
C ILE A 420 10.67 -40.70 -61.81
N GLY A 421 11.45 -40.54 -62.89
CA GLY A 421 12.01 -39.23 -63.26
C GLY A 421 10.94 -38.18 -63.56
N VAL A 422 9.97 -38.52 -64.41
CA VAL A 422 8.85 -37.62 -64.77
C VAL A 422 7.91 -37.43 -63.57
N GLY A 423 7.68 -38.46 -62.77
CA GLY A 423 6.82 -38.42 -61.58
C GLY A 423 7.36 -37.49 -60.48
N ILE A 424 8.65 -37.58 -60.15
CA ILE A 424 9.28 -36.67 -59.18
C ILE A 424 9.22 -35.23 -59.69
N ALA A 425 9.52 -35.00 -60.98
CA ALA A 425 9.43 -33.67 -61.57
C ALA A 425 8.01 -33.08 -61.47
N ALA A 426 6.98 -33.87 -61.78
CA ALA A 426 5.58 -33.45 -61.67
C ALA A 426 5.18 -33.08 -60.22
N ILE A 427 5.64 -33.83 -59.22
CA ILE A 427 5.40 -33.55 -57.80
C ILE A 427 6.11 -32.25 -57.36
N VAL A 428 7.37 -32.08 -57.75
CA VAL A 428 8.14 -30.86 -57.43
C VAL A 428 7.48 -29.62 -58.00
N PHE A 429 7.04 -29.65 -59.26
CA PHE A 429 6.32 -28.51 -59.86
C PHE A 429 4.94 -28.29 -59.23
N SER A 430 4.27 -29.35 -58.75
CA SER A 430 3.04 -29.22 -57.96
C SER A 430 3.28 -28.51 -56.63
N PHE A 431 4.37 -28.85 -55.91
CA PHE A 431 4.73 -28.17 -54.67
C PHE A 431 5.10 -26.71 -54.91
N LYS A 432 5.92 -26.42 -55.94
CA LYS A 432 6.27 -25.04 -56.31
C LYS A 432 5.04 -24.21 -56.70
N MET A 433 4.08 -24.78 -57.42
CA MET A 433 2.81 -24.13 -57.74
C MET A 433 2.03 -23.78 -56.49
N HIS A 434 1.91 -24.72 -55.54
CA HIS A 434 1.17 -24.50 -54.30
C HIS A 434 1.87 -23.49 -53.37
N SER A 435 3.21 -23.52 -53.31
CA SER A 435 4.00 -22.54 -52.56
C SER A 435 3.80 -21.12 -53.11
N ASN A 436 3.84 -20.95 -54.43
CA ASN A 436 3.54 -19.66 -55.06
C ASN A 436 2.10 -19.19 -54.79
N GLU A 437 1.13 -20.10 -54.83
CA GLU A 437 -0.27 -19.81 -54.51
C GLU A 437 -0.47 -19.37 -53.05
N SER A 438 0.21 -20.04 -52.11
CA SER A 438 0.20 -19.66 -50.70
C SER A 438 0.82 -18.28 -50.48
N ALA A 439 1.95 -17.99 -51.14
CA ALA A 439 2.61 -16.69 -51.09
C ALA A 439 1.71 -15.56 -51.65
N ILE A 440 1.03 -15.80 -52.79
CA ILE A 440 0.06 -14.84 -53.35
C ILE A 440 -1.06 -14.56 -52.34
N LYS A 441 -1.63 -15.59 -51.72
CA LYS A 441 -2.70 -15.44 -50.72
C LYS A 441 -2.23 -14.63 -49.50
N SER A 442 -1.02 -14.89 -49.02
CA SER A 442 -0.42 -14.14 -47.91
C SER A 442 -0.19 -12.67 -48.28
N ASN A 443 0.34 -12.39 -49.47
CA ASN A 443 0.55 -11.03 -49.95
C ASN A 443 -0.78 -10.28 -50.12
N LEU A 444 -1.83 -10.92 -50.63
CA LEU A 444 -3.17 -10.32 -50.75
C LEU A 444 -3.75 -9.94 -49.39
N GLN A 445 -3.60 -10.81 -48.38
CA GLN A 445 -4.01 -10.51 -47.01
C GLN A 445 -3.21 -9.35 -46.40
N ALA A 446 -1.91 -9.26 -46.70
CA ALA A 446 -1.08 -8.13 -46.28
C ALA A 446 -1.53 -6.81 -46.95
N ILE A 447 -1.84 -6.83 -48.25
CA ILE A 447 -2.37 -5.66 -48.97
C ILE A 447 -3.72 -5.21 -48.37
N GLU A 448 -4.62 -6.13 -48.07
CA GLU A 448 -5.91 -5.82 -47.44
C GLU A 448 -5.73 -5.19 -46.05
N THR A 449 -4.83 -5.75 -45.24
CA THR A 449 -4.50 -5.22 -43.91
C THR A 449 -3.90 -3.81 -44.00
N ASN A 450 -2.95 -3.60 -44.92
CA ASN A 450 -2.34 -2.30 -45.18
C ASN A 450 -3.37 -1.28 -45.68
N SER A 451 -4.28 -1.68 -46.58
CA SER A 451 -5.36 -0.81 -47.09
C SER A 451 -6.32 -0.38 -45.97
N ASN A 452 -6.71 -1.30 -45.10
CA ASN A 452 -7.52 -1.00 -43.92
C ASN A 452 -6.78 -0.04 -42.96
N GLN A 453 -5.48 -0.24 -42.77
CA GLN A 453 -4.65 0.67 -41.96
C GLN A 453 -4.54 2.06 -42.59
N MET A 454 -4.34 2.16 -43.90
CA MET A 454 -4.31 3.43 -44.64
C MET A 454 -5.64 4.20 -44.52
N SER A 455 -6.77 3.51 -44.63
CA SER A 455 -8.10 4.11 -44.45
C SER A 455 -8.26 4.72 -43.06
N ARG A 456 -7.91 3.97 -42.00
CA ARG A 456 -7.92 4.46 -40.62
C ARG A 456 -6.95 5.63 -40.41
N ASN A 457 -5.74 5.54 -40.96
CA ASN A 457 -4.76 6.62 -40.90
C ASN A 457 -5.25 7.89 -41.59
N SER A 458 -5.91 7.76 -42.74
CA SER A 458 -6.47 8.89 -43.50
C SER A 458 -7.60 9.59 -42.73
N GLN A 459 -8.51 8.82 -42.12
CA GLN A 459 -9.55 9.37 -41.24
C GLN A 459 -8.95 10.10 -40.03
N ASN A 460 -7.96 9.49 -39.37
CA ASN A 460 -7.27 10.09 -38.24
C ASN A 460 -6.51 11.36 -38.64
N LEU A 461 -5.84 11.36 -39.80
CA LEU A 461 -5.12 12.51 -40.34
C LEU A 461 -6.08 13.67 -40.58
N LYS A 462 -7.20 13.41 -41.27
CA LYS A 462 -8.23 14.43 -41.52
C LYS A 462 -8.76 15.00 -40.21
N SER A 463 -9.15 14.15 -39.26
CA SER A 463 -9.67 14.61 -37.96
C SER A 463 -8.65 15.44 -37.16
N LEU A 464 -7.39 15.02 -37.14
CA LEU A 464 -6.32 15.73 -36.44
C LEU A 464 -6.03 17.10 -37.07
N GLU A 465 -5.91 17.14 -38.40
CA GLU A 465 -5.52 18.32 -39.16
C GLU A 465 -6.63 19.38 -39.22
N THR A 466 -7.88 18.96 -39.45
CA THR A 466 -8.97 19.92 -39.71
C THR A 466 -9.75 20.32 -38.46
N LEU A 467 -9.74 19.51 -37.40
CA LEU A 467 -10.56 19.73 -36.21
C LEU A 467 -9.72 19.81 -34.93
N THR A 468 -9.01 18.73 -34.58
CA THR A 468 -8.42 18.61 -33.23
C THR A 468 -7.31 19.63 -32.98
N ILE A 469 -6.34 19.76 -33.90
CA ILE A 469 -5.23 20.70 -33.74
C ILE A 469 -5.72 22.16 -33.81
N PRO A 470 -6.53 22.59 -34.79
CA PRO A 470 -7.05 23.96 -34.83
C PRO A 470 -7.91 24.34 -33.62
N THR A 471 -8.74 23.41 -33.13
CA THR A 471 -9.57 23.66 -31.94
C THR A 471 -8.71 23.85 -30.70
N LEU A 472 -7.66 23.03 -30.55
CA LEU A 472 -6.72 23.15 -29.43
C LEU A 472 -5.90 24.44 -29.52
N ASP A 473 -5.47 24.86 -30.72
CA ASP A 473 -4.77 26.14 -30.94
C ASP A 473 -5.64 27.34 -30.58
N MET A 474 -6.92 27.31 -30.98
CA MET A 474 -7.90 28.35 -30.61
C MET A 474 -8.12 28.43 -29.11
N GLN A 475 -8.20 27.27 -28.44
CA GLN A 475 -8.34 27.20 -26.99
C GLN A 475 -7.11 27.76 -26.26
N ILE A 476 -5.90 27.44 -26.74
CA ILE A 476 -4.64 27.99 -26.21
C ILE A 476 -4.66 29.52 -26.31
N LYS A 477 -4.95 30.08 -27.50
CA LYS A 477 -5.02 31.53 -27.71
C LYS A 477 -6.04 32.21 -26.79
N LYS A 478 -7.21 31.57 -26.60
CA LYS A 478 -8.23 32.07 -25.68
C LYS A 478 -7.74 32.08 -24.24
N ASP A 479 -7.07 31.02 -23.81
CA ASP A 479 -6.51 30.91 -22.46
C ASP A 479 -5.31 31.87 -22.26
N GLU A 480 -4.50 32.13 -23.28
CA GLU A 480 -3.42 33.14 -23.28
C GLU A 480 -3.97 34.56 -23.12
N ASN A 481 -5.00 34.93 -23.87
CA ASN A 481 -5.65 36.24 -23.70
C ASN A 481 -6.19 36.43 -22.29
N LEU A 482 -6.77 35.39 -21.70
CA LEU A 482 -7.28 35.43 -20.33
C LEU A 482 -6.13 35.51 -19.30
N ARG A 483 -5.02 34.80 -19.53
CA ARG A 483 -3.79 34.94 -18.72
C ARG A 483 -3.32 36.40 -18.69
N ASP A 484 -3.30 37.06 -19.84
CA ASP A 484 -2.81 38.45 -19.94
C ASP A 484 -3.76 39.43 -19.24
N GLN A 485 -5.08 39.21 -19.35
CA GLN A 485 -6.07 39.96 -18.57
C GLN A 485 -5.90 39.76 -17.06
N LEU A 486 -5.68 38.52 -16.59
CA LEU A 486 -5.40 38.24 -15.19
C LEU A 486 -4.11 38.91 -14.71
N MET A 487 -3.08 38.97 -15.56
CA MET A 487 -1.81 39.62 -15.24
C MET A 487 -1.97 41.14 -15.05
N LEU A 488 -2.70 41.79 -15.95
CA LEU A 488 -3.03 43.22 -15.84
C LEU A 488 -3.87 43.50 -14.58
N SER A 489 -4.87 42.65 -14.31
CA SER A 489 -5.71 42.76 -13.12
C SER A 489 -4.88 42.62 -11.84
N LEU A 490 -3.98 41.63 -11.78
CA LEU A 490 -3.09 41.42 -10.63
C LEU A 490 -2.21 42.65 -10.37
N GLN A 491 -1.58 43.20 -11.41
CA GLN A 491 -0.75 44.39 -11.29
C GLN A 491 -1.55 45.61 -10.82
N LYS A 492 -2.79 45.77 -11.31
CA LYS A 492 -3.69 46.83 -10.86
C LYS A 492 -4.03 46.69 -9.38
N LEU A 493 -4.44 45.49 -8.94
CA LEU A 493 -4.78 45.21 -7.54
C LEU A 493 -3.61 45.45 -6.60
N GLN A 494 -2.39 45.01 -6.98
CA GLN A 494 -1.18 45.27 -6.21
C GLN A 494 -0.87 46.77 -6.07
N ARG A 495 -1.02 47.55 -7.15
CA ARG A 495 -0.86 49.02 -7.08
C ARG A 495 -1.91 49.67 -6.18
N GLN A 496 -3.17 49.26 -6.28
CA GLN A 496 -4.26 49.79 -5.46
C GLN A 496 -4.06 49.45 -3.98
N ALA A 497 -3.61 48.22 -3.67
CA ALA A 497 -3.23 47.81 -2.33
C ALA A 497 -2.10 48.71 -1.78
N ALA A 498 -1.02 48.90 -2.53
CA ALA A 498 0.11 49.73 -2.10
C ALA A 498 -0.31 51.19 -1.86
N GLN A 499 -1.14 51.77 -2.74
CA GLN A 499 -1.66 53.12 -2.58
C GLN A 499 -2.56 53.27 -1.34
N ALA A 500 -3.43 52.30 -1.08
CA ALA A 500 -4.28 52.31 0.11
C ALA A 500 -3.45 52.24 1.39
N PHE A 501 -2.43 51.38 1.43
CA PHE A 501 -1.51 51.28 2.57
C PHE A 501 -0.72 52.57 2.80
N GLN A 502 -0.20 53.18 1.73
CA GLN A 502 0.52 54.45 1.82
C GLN A 502 -0.36 55.56 2.39
N LYS A 503 -1.62 55.66 1.92
CA LYS A 503 -2.61 56.61 2.47
C LYS A 503 -2.88 56.36 3.96
N ALA A 504 -2.93 55.10 4.40
CA ALA A 504 -3.10 54.78 5.81
C ALA A 504 -1.92 55.28 6.67
N LYS A 505 -0.69 55.16 6.16
CA LYS A 505 0.53 55.59 6.85
C LYS A 505 0.61 57.10 7.03
N GLU A 506 0.20 57.85 6.00
CA GLU A 506 0.24 59.31 5.91
C GLU A 506 -0.83 60.01 6.78
N VAL A 507 -1.80 59.29 7.35
CA VAL A 507 -2.77 59.90 8.27
C VAL A 507 -2.06 60.32 9.57
N GLU A 508 -1.94 61.61 9.80
CA GLU A 508 -1.42 62.20 11.04
C GLU A 508 -2.51 63.03 11.74
N CYS A 509 -2.42 63.10 13.07
CA CYS A 509 -3.28 63.98 13.86
C CYS A 509 -2.50 65.27 14.15
N LEU A 510 -3.03 66.41 13.70
CA LEU A 510 -2.45 67.72 13.98
C LEU A 510 -2.63 68.04 15.47
N SER A 511 -1.59 67.78 16.27
CA SER A 511 -1.52 68.30 17.63
C SER A 511 -1.41 69.82 17.55
N TYR A 512 -2.50 70.53 17.81
CA TYR A 512 -2.46 71.99 18.05
C TYR A 512 -1.80 72.25 19.41
N ALA A 513 -0.50 72.00 19.50
CA ALA A 513 0.34 72.52 20.56
C ALA A 513 1.11 73.73 19.99
N ASN A 514 0.56 74.93 20.24
CA ASN A 514 1.19 76.25 20.11
C ASN A 514 1.63 76.71 18.70
N SER A 515 0.70 77.29 17.95
CA SER A 515 1.04 78.32 16.95
C SER A 515 0.35 79.62 17.29
N SER A 516 0.94 80.37 18.24
CA SER A 516 0.66 81.79 18.42
C SER A 516 1.31 82.55 17.25
N LEU A 517 0.56 82.72 16.16
CA LEU A 517 1.01 83.40 14.95
C LEU A 517 0.10 84.60 14.67
N LEU A 518 0.01 85.48 15.65
CA LEU A 518 -0.47 86.85 15.49
C LEU A 518 0.54 87.78 16.15
N ASN A 519 1.55 88.19 15.38
CA ASN A 519 2.17 89.47 15.60
C ASN A 519 2.35 90.16 14.24
N SER A 520 1.59 91.22 14.08
CA SER A 520 1.69 92.20 13.00
C SER A 520 3.00 92.97 13.14
N SER A 521 3.69 93.22 12.02
CA SER A 521 3.97 94.58 11.51
C SER A 521 5.07 94.59 10.44
N ASN A 522 4.71 95.22 9.32
CA ASN A 522 5.51 96.17 8.53
C ASN A 522 6.80 95.72 7.78
N THR A 523 6.70 95.79 6.44
CA THR A 523 7.42 96.72 5.51
C THR A 523 8.04 96.02 4.29
N GLN A 524 7.37 96.19 3.14
CA GLN A 524 7.90 96.70 1.86
C GLN A 524 9.36 96.33 1.45
N SER A 525 9.53 95.65 0.31
CA SER A 525 10.22 96.17 -0.88
C SER A 525 10.29 95.14 -2.01
N ASN A 526 10.21 95.68 -3.23
CA ASN A 526 10.26 95.02 -4.53
C ASN A 526 11.61 94.33 -4.79
N ASP A 527 11.66 93.27 -5.60
CA ASP A 527 12.09 93.41 -7.01
C ASP A 527 12.02 92.10 -7.80
N ALA A 528 11.82 92.28 -9.10
CA ALA A 528 11.68 91.27 -10.12
C ALA A 528 13.04 90.74 -10.62
N SER A 529 13.07 89.48 -11.08
CA SER A 529 13.80 89.12 -12.31
C SER A 529 13.39 87.73 -12.82
N LEU A 530 12.88 87.73 -14.05
CA LEU A 530 12.75 86.60 -14.98
C LEU A 530 14.11 85.98 -15.36
N SER A 531 14.14 84.67 -15.61
CA SER A 531 14.93 83.94 -16.62
C SER A 531 14.66 82.43 -16.41
N SER A 532 13.84 81.73 -17.19
CA SER A 532 14.00 81.22 -18.57
C SER A 532 15.14 80.20 -18.78
N HIS A 533 14.78 78.91 -18.83
CA HIS A 533 15.21 77.87 -19.80
C HIS A 533 14.69 76.51 -19.27
N SER A 534 13.64 75.91 -19.83
CA SER A 534 13.54 75.15 -21.09
C SER A 534 14.36 73.86 -21.11
N GLU A 535 13.62 72.74 -21.12
CA GLU A 535 13.80 71.54 -21.96
C GLU A 535 15.11 70.73 -21.82
N GLU A 536 15.02 69.46 -21.41
CA GLU A 536 14.92 68.34 -22.36
C GLU A 536 14.91 66.96 -21.67
N LEU A 537 14.00 66.15 -22.22
CA LEU A 537 14.01 64.71 -22.49
C LEU A 537 13.88 63.62 -21.40
N GLU A 538 12.76 62.94 -21.59
CA GLU A 538 12.39 61.56 -21.28
C GLU A 538 13.34 60.51 -21.88
N GLU A 539 13.04 59.26 -21.48
CA GLU A 539 13.27 57.99 -22.20
C GLU A 539 14.57 57.22 -21.93
N ALA A 540 14.47 56.15 -21.12
CA ALA A 540 14.45 54.78 -21.65
C ALA A 540 14.46 53.74 -20.50
N LEU A 541 13.33 53.06 -20.33
CA LEU A 541 13.20 51.79 -19.64
C LEU A 541 13.44 50.64 -20.64
N ASN A 542 13.87 49.50 -20.10
CA ASN A 542 14.12 48.17 -20.70
C ASN A 542 15.49 47.99 -21.35
N ASP A 543 16.33 47.13 -20.74
CA ASP A 543 16.36 45.71 -21.14
C ASP A 543 17.14 44.85 -20.13
N SER A 544 16.90 43.53 -20.18
CA SER A 544 17.70 42.41 -19.65
C SER A 544 17.18 41.68 -18.39
N ASN A 545 16.37 40.68 -18.72
CA ASN A 545 16.05 39.45 -18.01
C ASN A 545 17.27 38.62 -17.52
N ASP A 546 16.92 37.67 -16.65
CA ASP A 546 17.42 36.30 -16.52
C ASP A 546 18.66 36.01 -15.65
N SER A 547 18.42 35.35 -14.52
CA SER A 547 19.23 34.21 -14.08
C SER A 547 18.43 33.33 -13.12
N LEU A 548 18.08 32.14 -13.61
CA LEU A 548 17.60 30.97 -12.86
C LEU A 548 18.60 30.54 -11.79
N GLU A 549 18.10 30.18 -10.61
CA GLU A 549 18.79 29.28 -9.68
C GLU A 549 18.36 27.82 -9.93
N GLU A 550 19.38 26.98 -10.11
CA GLU A 550 19.36 25.53 -10.32
C GLU A 550 18.72 24.75 -9.16
N VAL A 551 17.82 23.83 -9.52
CA VAL A 551 17.47 22.67 -8.69
C VAL A 551 18.32 21.48 -9.15
N LYS A 552 19.18 20.96 -8.26
CA LYS A 552 19.95 19.74 -8.49
C LYS A 552 19.08 18.50 -8.23
N GLU A 553 18.88 17.69 -9.27
CA GLU A 553 18.45 16.29 -9.18
C GLU A 553 19.63 15.39 -8.79
N GLU A 554 19.49 14.65 -7.69
CA GLU A 554 20.35 13.50 -7.38
C GLU A 554 19.87 12.27 -8.16
N THR A 555 20.68 11.85 -9.12
CA THR A 555 20.56 10.57 -9.82
C THR A 555 21.04 9.42 -8.93
N VAL A 556 20.12 8.50 -8.64
CA VAL A 556 20.39 7.15 -8.15
C VAL A 556 21.03 6.34 -9.28
N ASN A 557 22.29 5.95 -9.11
CA ASN A 557 22.91 4.86 -9.87
C ASN A 557 23.25 3.72 -8.90
N GLY A 558 22.62 2.57 -9.14
CA GLY A 558 23.09 1.30 -8.60
C GLY A 558 24.26 0.75 -9.41
N ILE A 559 25.15 0.03 -8.73
CA ILE A 559 25.72 -1.29 -9.07
C ILE A 559 26.72 -1.62 -7.94
N VAL A 560 26.36 -2.57 -7.06
CA VAL A 560 26.98 -3.90 -6.80
C VAL A 560 26.05 -4.63 -5.83
#